data_AF-K1DVP2-F1
#
_entry.id   AF-K1DVP2-F1
#
_cell.length_a   1.000
_cell.length_b   1.000
_cell.length_c   1.000
_cell.angle_alpha   90.00
_cell.angle_beta   90.00
_cell.angle_gamma   90.00
#
_symmetry.space_group_name_H-M   'P 1'
#
loop_
_entity.id
_entity.type
_entity.pdbx_description
1 polymer ?
#
loop_
_entity_poly.entity_id
_entity_poly.type
_entity_poly.pdbx_seq_one_letter_code
_entity_poly.pdbx_strand_id
1 'polypeptide(L)' 'MPEDQTDTTSEVTPAPETGDLVVDSALTDLDAVDTADLDAVLAAGEAVHATLTSRLSDLGS' A
#
# COMPACT_ATOMS: atom_id res chain seq x y z
N MET A 1 17.27 -34.60 13.18
CA MET A 1 16.49 -33.37 13.40
C MET A 1 16.28 -32.71 12.05
N PRO A 2 15.07 -32.23 11.72
CA PRO A 2 14.84 -31.41 10.54
C PRO A 2 15.08 -29.94 10.89
N GLU A 3 16.15 -29.35 10.36
CA GLU A 3 16.51 -27.94 10.59
C GLU A 3 16.79 -27.31 9.22
N ASP A 4 15.73 -26.94 8.49
CA ASP A 4 15.80 -25.94 7.41
C ASP A 4 14.38 -25.44 7.07
N GLN A 5 13.83 -24.59 7.93
CA GLN A 5 12.64 -23.77 7.62
C GLN A 5 12.88 -22.37 8.18
N THR A 6 13.87 -21.68 7.62
CA THR A 6 13.94 -20.22 7.70
C THR A 6 13.86 -19.64 6.30
N ASP A 7 12.85 -20.07 5.55
CA ASP A 7 12.31 -19.23 4.48
C ASP A 7 11.41 -18.19 5.15
N THR A 8 12.01 -17.26 5.90
CA THR A 8 11.39 -15.96 6.16
C THR A 8 11.57 -15.15 4.88
N THR A 9 10.97 -15.63 3.80
CA THR A 9 10.61 -14.77 2.67
C THR A 9 9.73 -13.71 3.30
N SER A 10 10.27 -12.49 3.45
CA SER A 10 9.46 -11.30 3.48
C SER A 10 8.63 -11.35 2.21
N GLU A 11 7.43 -11.90 2.32
CA GLU A 11 6.41 -11.85 1.29
C GLU A 11 6.11 -10.36 1.13
N VAL A 12 6.86 -9.71 0.23
CA VAL A 12 6.50 -8.41 -0.30
C VAL A 12 5.24 -8.70 -1.09
N THR A 13 4.11 -8.71 -0.40
CA THR A 13 2.81 -8.84 -1.02
C THR A 13 2.73 -7.64 -1.96
N PRO A 14 2.76 -7.83 -3.29
CA PRO A 14 2.74 -6.70 -4.20
C PRO A 14 1.51 -5.85 -3.90
N ALA A 15 1.69 -4.53 -3.92
CA ALA A 15 0.60 -3.59 -3.71
C ALA A 15 -0.62 -4.04 -4.54
N PRO A 16 -1.83 -4.08 -3.95
CA PRO A 16 -2.98 -4.65 -4.64
C PRO A 16 -3.28 -3.86 -5.91
N GLU A 17 -3.31 -4.55 -7.05
CA GLU A 17 -3.73 -3.97 -8.33
C GLU A 17 -5.26 -3.93 -8.37
N THR A 18 -5.79 -2.74 -8.17
CA THR A 18 -7.22 -2.44 -8.14
C THR A 18 -7.78 -2.23 -9.55
N GLY A 19 -6.90 -2.04 -10.54
CA GLY A 19 -7.26 -1.70 -11.92
C GLY A 19 -7.57 -0.20 -12.10
N ASP A 20 -7.39 0.59 -11.05
CA ASP A 20 -7.46 2.04 -11.08
C ASP A 20 -6.05 2.61 -10.92
N LEU A 21 -5.50 3.15 -12.01
CA LEU A 21 -4.11 3.64 -12.06
C LEU A 21 -3.79 4.66 -10.97
N VAL A 22 -4.77 5.45 -10.52
CA VAL A 22 -4.53 6.47 -9.49
C VAL A 22 -4.48 5.83 -8.10
N VAL A 23 -5.37 4.86 -7.84
CA VAL A 23 -5.34 4.09 -6.59
C VAL A 23 -4.08 3.23 -6.51
N ASP A 24 -3.72 2.56 -7.60
CA ASP A 24 -2.56 1.68 -7.67
C ASP A 24 -1.24 2.47 -7.52
N SER A 25 -1.18 3.68 -8.11
CA SER A 25 -0.06 4.61 -7.89
C SER A 25 0.04 5.03 -6.43
N ALA A 26 -1.08 5.43 -5.81
CA ALA A 26 -1.06 5.88 -4.41
C ALA A 26 -0.64 4.76 -3.44
N LEU A 27 -1.06 3.52 -3.70
CA LEU A 27 -0.66 2.34 -2.92
C LEU A 27 0.83 2.01 -3.12
N THR A 28 1.33 2.14 -4.34
CA THR A 28 2.76 1.98 -4.63
C THR A 28 3.59 3.05 -3.93
N ASP A 29 3.12 4.29 -3.93
CA ASP A 29 3.77 5.40 -3.23
C ASP A 29 3.81 5.15 -1.72
N LEU A 30 2.75 4.60 -1.13
CA LEU A 30 2.70 4.22 0.29
C LEU A 30 3.65 3.06 0.62
N ASP A 31 3.73 2.04 -0.24
CA ASP A 31 4.65 0.90 -0.06
C ASP A 31 6.13 1.30 -0.18
N ALA A 32 6.42 2.34 -0.97
CA ALA A 32 7.76 2.89 -1.12
C ALA A 32 8.23 3.73 0.09
N VAL A 33 7.35 4.06 1.03
CA VAL A 33 7.70 4.84 2.23
C VAL A 33 8.47 3.99 3.24
N ASP A 34 9.50 4.59 3.84
CA ASP A 34 10.18 3.98 4.98
C ASP A 34 9.25 3.91 6.20
N THR A 35 8.91 2.69 6.62
CA THR A 35 8.07 2.42 7.79
C THR A 35 8.66 2.94 9.11
N ALA A 36 9.96 3.27 9.16
CA ALA A 36 10.60 3.90 10.31
C ALA A 36 10.29 5.42 10.42
N ASP A 37 9.83 6.04 9.32
CA ASP A 37 9.41 7.45 9.29
C ASP A 37 7.89 7.55 9.42
N LEU A 38 7.41 7.68 10.66
CA LEU A 38 5.99 7.77 10.97
C LEU A 38 5.30 8.95 10.27
N ASP A 39 5.98 10.09 10.14
CA ASP A 39 5.39 11.27 9.51
C ASP A 39 5.20 11.04 8.00
N ALA A 40 6.18 10.40 7.36
CA ALA A 40 6.07 10.00 5.96
C ALA A 40 4.96 8.96 5.74
N VAL A 41 4.84 7.96 6.62
CA VAL A 41 3.78 6.93 6.56
C VAL A 41 2.40 7.58 6.70
N LEU A 42 2.25 8.51 7.63
CA LEU A 42 0.98 9.23 7.82
C LEU A 42 0.62 10.06 6.58
N ALA A 43 1.57 10.82 6.02
CA ALA A 43 1.34 11.62 4.83
C ALA A 43 0.93 10.77 3.62
N ALA A 44 1.61 9.65 3.38
CA ALA A 44 1.27 8.74 2.30
C ALA A 44 -0.07 8.03 2.54
N GLY A 45 -0.35 7.63 3.79
CA GLY A 45 -1.63 7.04 4.17
C GLY A 45 -2.81 8.00 3.98
N GLU A 46 -2.66 9.27 4.32
CA GLU A 46 -3.66 10.31 4.08
C GLU A 46 -3.90 10.53 2.58
N ALA A 47 -2.85 10.53 1.77
CA ALA A 47 -2.96 10.65 0.32
C ALA A 47 -3.73 9.47 -0.31
N VAL A 48 -3.45 8.24 0.13
CA VAL A 48 -4.21 7.04 -0.27
C VAL A 48 -5.67 7.15 0.16
N HIS A 49 -5.93 7.54 1.41
CA HIS A 49 -7.29 7.65 1.92
C HIS A 49 -8.12 8.71 1.18
N ALA A 50 -7.53 9.87 0.88
CA ALA A 50 -8.17 10.93 0.11
C ALA A 50 -8.50 10.44 -1.32
N THR A 51 -7.57 9.73 -1.95
CA THR A 51 -7.75 9.13 -3.28
C THR A 51 -8.92 8.14 -3.29
N LEU A 52 -8.94 7.19 -2.34
CA LEU A 52 -10.01 6.20 -2.22
C LEU A 52 -11.37 6.85 -1.96
N THR A 53 -11.42 7.88 -1.10
CA THR A 53 -12.65 8.62 -0.79
C THR A 53 -13.19 9.35 -2.02
N SER A 54 -12.32 9.99 -2.80
CA SER A 54 -12.71 10.64 -4.05
C SER A 54 -13.29 9.63 -5.03
N ARG A 55 -12.59 8.51 -5.25
CA ARG A 55 -13.03 7.46 -6.17
C ARG A 55 -14.34 6.80 -5.75
N LEU A 56 -14.52 6.55 -4.46
CA LEU A 56 -15.79 6.01 -3.94
C LEU A 56 -16.94 7.01 -4.14
N SER A 57 -16.67 8.30 -3.98
CA SER A 57 -17.66 9.36 -4.23
C SER A 57 -18.04 9.44 -5.70
N ASP A 58 -17.07 9.31 -6.61
CA ASP A 58 -17.30 9.28 -8.06
C ASP A 58 -18.13 8.06 -8.51
N LEU A 59 -17.97 6.91 -7.82
CA LEU A 59 -18.73 5.68 -8.10
C LEU A 59 -20.16 5.67 -7.52
N GLY A 60 -20.45 6.55 -6.55
CA GLY A 60 -21.73 6.64 -5.87
C GLY A 60 -22.75 7.59 -6.51
N SER A 61 -22.36 8.29 -7.59
CA SER A 61 -23.23 9.16 -8.40
C SER A 61 -23.86 8.43 -9.58
#